data_AF-A0AAD8ZGC9-F1
#
_entry.id   AF-A0AAD8ZGC9-F1
#
_cell.length_a   1.000
_cell.length_b   1.000
_cell.length_c   1.000
_cell.angle_alpha   90.00
_cell.angle_beta   90.00
_cell.angle_gamma   90.00
#
_symmetry.space_group_name_H-M   'P 1'
#
loop_
_entity.id
_entity.type
_entity.pdbx_description
1 polymer ?
#
loop_
_entity_poly.entity_id
_entity_poly.type
_entity_poly.pdbx_seq_one_letter_code
_entity_poly.pdbx_strand_id
1 'polypeptide(L)'
;MQGDSQTCRMQSLCVLLILTFYGSALGHSLQEHQTDFGLQVFLEAAHSHPDQNLALSPYGISSVLGMAQLGAYGSTLQTLKDHMGYSLQDRGMPRKQRLLQRELHSERGVEVASGVMVDRKVILEKPFRRSLTKAFQSMPHQVDFGQPETATQVINSWMSDRTGGMIPNFLPSGVLSEQTRLVLLNGLHFHGLWKMPFDPKLTEEMLFYQANGSAISVPMMRTTQKFNYGEFITEDGVDYDVIEVPYEGDSLSMLLVSSFERDMPLSALTKELSSSKLQEWREQLRNVNRQLVLPRFSIDTDIDLKSTLNKVGLGNIFNPTKADFSRITTEEPLCISNVLQRVKIKVNEKGTEGSSATAAIIYSRMAIEDHTLDRPFLFLIQHKPTGVFVRWMRFMLLFSRQGKLRLQKWYTATAERDKKKMVRELMQVVLARKPKMCSFLEWRDLKIVYKRYASLYFCCAVEEQDNELITLEVIHRFVELLDKYFGSVCELDIIFNFEKAYFILDEFLMGGEIQDTSKKSVLKAIEQADLLQEEDESPRSVLEEMGLA
;
A
#
# COMPACT_ATOMS: atom_id res chain seq x y z
N MET A 1 31.42 -1.05 27.48
CA MET A 1 32.14 -2.25 26.99
C MET A 1 31.50 -2.65 25.69
N GLN A 2 32.28 -2.79 24.63
CA GLN A 2 31.77 -3.13 23.30
C GLN A 2 31.32 -4.58 23.24
N GLY A 3 30.21 -4.82 22.55
CA GLY A 3 29.61 -6.12 22.31
C GLY A 3 29.05 -6.16 20.89
N ASP A 4 29.83 -5.70 19.92
CA ASP A 4 29.48 -5.80 18.50
C ASP A 4 29.52 -7.28 18.09
N SER A 5 28.35 -7.92 18.21
CA SER A 5 28.13 -9.30 17.80
C SER A 5 28.47 -9.45 16.32
N GLN A 6 29.36 -10.37 15.99
CA GLN A 6 29.66 -10.77 14.62
C GLN A 6 28.36 -11.10 13.87
N THR A 7 27.97 -10.25 12.93
CA THR A 7 26.86 -10.53 12.01
C THR A 7 27.41 -11.29 10.82
N CYS A 8 27.08 -12.59 10.76
CA CYS A 8 27.53 -13.46 9.68
C CYS A 8 26.94 -12.98 8.35
N ARG A 9 27.79 -12.51 7.43
CA ARG A 9 27.40 -12.11 6.08
C ARG A 9 27.19 -13.36 5.22
N MET A 10 26.01 -13.95 5.34
CA MET A 10 25.49 -14.89 4.35
C MET A 10 25.56 -14.23 2.96
N GLN A 11 25.99 -14.94 1.92
CA GLN A 11 25.96 -14.43 0.54
C GLN A 11 24.94 -15.23 -0.30
N SER A 12 24.31 -14.53 -1.24
CA SER A 12 23.18 -14.94 -2.07
C SER A 12 21.88 -15.19 -1.30
N LEU A 13 21.28 -14.10 -0.83
CA LEU A 13 19.90 -14.03 -0.38
C LEU A 13 19.20 -12.93 -1.19
N CYS A 14 18.51 -13.30 -2.28
CA CYS A 14 17.72 -12.34 -3.05
C CYS A 14 16.44 -12.02 -2.28
N VAL A 15 16.32 -10.77 -1.84
CA VAL A 15 15.30 -10.33 -0.90
C VAL A 15 14.35 -9.33 -1.54
N LEU A 16 13.09 -9.67 -1.43
CA LEU A 16 12.05 -8.94 -2.11
C LEU A 16 11.02 -8.52 -1.07
N LEU A 17 11.22 -7.37 -0.44
CA LEU A 17 10.26 -6.84 0.52
C LEU A 17 9.04 -6.27 -0.22
N ILE A 18 8.21 -7.15 -0.78
CA ILE A 18 6.93 -6.75 -1.38
C ILE A 18 5.96 -6.36 -0.27
N LEU A 19 5.86 -5.07 0.00
CA LEU A 19 4.66 -4.49 0.60
C LEU A 19 3.51 -4.51 -0.44
N THR A 20 3.12 -5.71 -0.88
CA THR A 20 1.88 -5.96 -1.62
C THR A 20 0.76 -5.80 -0.64
N PHE A 21 -0.14 -4.84 -0.85
CA PHE A 21 -1.44 -4.83 -0.20
C PHE A 21 -2.36 -5.62 -1.13
N TYR A 22 -3.50 -6.07 -0.61
CA TYR A 22 -4.61 -6.52 -1.44
C TYR A 22 -5.86 -5.85 -0.90
N GLY A 23 -6.79 -5.48 -1.78
CA GLY A 23 -8.13 -5.04 -1.43
C GLY A 23 -9.12 -5.74 -2.35
N SER A 24 -10.21 -6.28 -1.80
CA SER A 24 -11.08 -7.19 -2.55
C SER A 24 -11.96 -6.50 -3.59
N ALA A 25 -11.98 -7.07 -4.81
CA ALA A 25 -13.05 -7.02 -5.80
C ALA A 25 -13.68 -5.63 -6.05
N LEU A 26 -12.94 -4.77 -6.78
CA LEU A 26 -13.38 -3.75 -7.77
C LEU A 26 -12.40 -2.55 -7.91
N GLY A 27 -11.30 -2.51 -7.14
CA GLY A 27 -10.29 -1.43 -7.20
C GLY A 27 -8.98 -1.75 -7.95
N HIS A 28 -8.77 -3.05 -8.21
CA HIS A 28 -7.55 -3.81 -8.54
C HIS A 28 -6.36 -3.11 -9.22
N SER A 29 -6.57 -2.42 -10.35
CA SER A 29 -5.46 -2.11 -11.27
C SER A 29 -4.23 -1.44 -10.64
N LEU A 30 -4.38 -0.35 -9.88
CA LEU A 30 -3.21 0.43 -9.42
C LEU A 30 -2.22 -0.40 -8.60
N GLN A 31 -2.71 -1.26 -7.71
CA GLN A 31 -1.90 -2.08 -6.81
C GLN A 31 -1.11 -3.16 -7.55
N GLU A 32 -1.79 -3.89 -8.44
CA GLU A 32 -1.23 -5.00 -9.20
C GLU A 32 -0.12 -4.48 -10.11
N HIS A 33 -0.40 -3.43 -10.88
CA HIS A 33 0.60 -2.81 -11.76
C HIS A 33 1.77 -2.20 -10.96
N GLN A 34 1.55 -1.66 -9.75
CA GLN A 34 2.64 -1.22 -8.86
C GLN A 34 3.49 -2.36 -8.31
N THR A 35 2.88 -3.51 -8.08
CA THR A 35 3.54 -4.73 -7.63
C THR A 35 4.37 -5.30 -8.77
N ASP A 36 3.75 -5.53 -9.93
CA ASP A 36 4.39 -6.14 -11.09
C ASP A 36 5.53 -5.29 -11.65
N PHE A 37 5.36 -3.97 -11.71
CA PHE A 37 6.45 -3.07 -12.09
C PHE A 37 7.60 -3.10 -11.07
N GLY A 38 7.31 -3.05 -9.76
CA GLY A 38 8.35 -3.13 -8.73
C GLY A 38 9.03 -4.50 -8.65
N LEU A 39 8.30 -5.57 -8.98
CA LEU A 39 8.82 -6.92 -9.20
C LEU A 39 9.78 -6.94 -10.38
N GLN A 40 9.38 -6.43 -11.55
CA GLN A 40 10.23 -6.34 -12.74
C GLN A 40 11.55 -5.60 -12.46
N VAL A 41 11.50 -4.49 -11.71
CA VAL A 41 12.71 -3.76 -11.29
C VAL A 41 13.57 -4.60 -10.32
N PHE A 42 12.97 -5.36 -9.41
CA PHE A 42 13.71 -6.31 -8.57
C PHE A 42 14.36 -7.42 -9.37
N LEU A 43 13.65 -8.01 -10.35
CA LEU A 43 14.20 -9.04 -11.22
C LEU A 43 15.45 -8.52 -11.94
N GLU A 44 15.38 -7.36 -12.59
CA GLU A 44 16.53 -6.79 -13.28
C GLU A 44 17.69 -6.42 -12.32
N ALA A 45 17.38 -5.97 -11.10
CA ALA A 45 18.38 -5.71 -10.08
C ALA A 45 19.08 -6.99 -9.58
N ALA A 46 18.34 -8.09 -9.41
CA ALA A 46 18.85 -9.41 -9.03
C ALA A 46 19.69 -10.04 -10.15
N HIS A 47 19.24 -9.97 -11.40
CA HIS A 47 20.03 -10.39 -12.57
C HIS A 47 21.33 -9.60 -12.72
N SER A 48 21.35 -8.35 -12.26
CA SER A 48 22.56 -7.50 -12.25
C SER A 48 23.54 -7.81 -11.11
N HIS A 49 23.09 -8.48 -10.04
CA HIS A 49 23.89 -8.73 -8.83
C HIS A 49 23.66 -10.15 -8.26
N PRO A 50 23.94 -11.23 -9.03
CA PRO A 50 23.58 -12.61 -8.65
C PRO A 50 24.22 -13.11 -7.35
N ASP A 51 25.41 -12.60 -7.01
CA ASP A 51 26.19 -13.04 -5.84
C ASP A 51 25.95 -12.18 -4.58
N GLN A 52 25.01 -11.22 -4.62
CA GLN A 52 24.77 -10.27 -3.53
C GLN A 52 23.46 -10.53 -2.80
N ASN A 53 23.41 -10.19 -1.51
CA ASN A 53 22.14 -10.07 -0.80
C ASN A 53 21.53 -8.73 -1.14
N LEU A 54 20.34 -8.75 -1.74
CA LEU A 54 19.69 -7.57 -2.29
C LEU A 54 18.28 -7.48 -1.71
N ALA A 55 18.02 -6.54 -0.80
CA ALA A 55 16.68 -6.23 -0.30
C ALA A 55 16.11 -4.99 -1.00
N LEU A 56 15.00 -5.14 -1.72
CA LEU A 56 14.28 -4.03 -2.37
C LEU A 56 12.82 -3.94 -1.92
N SER A 57 12.23 -2.74 -2.05
CA SER A 57 10.80 -2.52 -1.83
C SER A 57 10.09 -2.11 -3.13
N PRO A 58 9.34 -3.02 -3.77
CA PRO A 58 8.49 -2.73 -4.93
C PRO A 58 7.56 -1.53 -4.73
N TYR A 59 6.90 -1.44 -3.57
CA TYR A 59 6.07 -0.28 -3.22
C TYR A 59 6.89 1.01 -3.20
N GLY A 60 8.07 1.00 -2.58
CA GLY A 60 8.95 2.16 -2.50
C GLY A 60 9.40 2.67 -3.87
N ILE A 61 9.77 1.75 -4.77
CA ILE A 61 10.15 2.02 -6.16
C ILE A 61 8.97 2.63 -6.94
N SER A 62 7.81 1.98 -6.88
CA SER A 62 6.57 2.45 -7.50
C SER A 62 6.11 3.80 -6.95
N SER A 63 6.32 4.06 -5.65
CA SER A 63 6.00 5.33 -5.00
C SER A 63 6.85 6.48 -5.54
N VAL A 64 8.18 6.32 -5.62
CA VAL A 64 9.06 7.41 -6.10
C VAL A 64 8.95 7.65 -7.60
N LEU A 65 8.74 6.59 -8.39
CA LEU A 65 8.49 6.76 -9.82
C LEU A 65 7.07 7.28 -10.11
N GLY A 66 6.09 6.99 -9.24
CA GLY A 66 4.81 7.68 -9.23
C GLY A 66 4.94 9.18 -8.96
N MET A 67 5.82 9.59 -8.02
CA MET A 67 6.14 11.01 -7.79
C MET A 67 6.79 11.64 -9.04
N ALA A 68 7.71 10.94 -9.71
CA ALA A 68 8.29 11.37 -10.98
C ALA A 68 7.22 11.55 -12.07
N GLN A 69 6.30 10.60 -12.18
CA GLN A 69 5.23 10.60 -13.18
C GLN A 69 4.28 11.81 -13.02
N LEU A 70 4.09 12.35 -11.82
CA LEU A 70 3.33 13.59 -11.62
C LEU A 70 4.05 14.84 -12.16
N GLY A 71 5.38 14.82 -12.22
CA GLY A 71 6.23 15.87 -12.79
C GLY A 71 6.57 15.70 -14.27
N ALA A 72 6.38 14.49 -14.82
CA ALA A 72 6.68 14.17 -16.21
C ALA A 72 5.61 14.72 -17.18
N TYR A 73 6.04 15.04 -18.40
CA TYR A 73 5.17 15.41 -19.51
C TYR A 73 5.62 14.73 -20.83
N GLY A 74 4.87 14.96 -21.91
CA GLY A 74 5.22 14.51 -23.26
C GLY A 74 5.58 13.02 -23.38
N SER A 75 6.65 12.73 -24.12
CA SER A 75 7.17 11.38 -24.35
C SER A 75 7.70 10.70 -23.09
N THR A 76 8.19 11.48 -22.12
CA THR A 76 8.71 10.98 -20.84
C THR A 76 7.58 10.44 -19.97
N LEU A 77 6.46 11.17 -19.91
CA LEU A 77 5.24 10.70 -19.28
C LEU A 77 4.71 9.43 -19.94
N GLN A 78 4.64 9.40 -21.28
CA GLN A 78 4.16 8.22 -22.00
C GLN A 78 5.03 6.99 -21.70
N THR A 79 6.36 7.15 -21.77
CA THR A 79 7.32 6.07 -21.44
C THR A 79 7.11 5.54 -20.02
N LEU A 80 6.89 6.42 -19.03
CA LEU A 80 6.57 6.02 -17.65
C LEU A 80 5.21 5.30 -17.55
N LYS A 81 4.16 5.78 -18.23
CA LYS A 81 2.85 5.12 -18.25
C LYS A 81 2.91 3.72 -18.83
N ASP A 82 3.64 3.53 -19.94
CA ASP A 82 3.71 2.27 -20.67
C ASP A 82 4.43 1.18 -19.85
N HIS A 83 5.53 1.51 -19.17
CA HIS A 83 6.28 0.55 -18.35
C HIS A 83 5.66 0.32 -16.97
N MET A 84 5.09 1.35 -16.34
CA MET A 84 4.42 1.19 -15.04
C MET A 84 3.01 0.60 -15.17
N GLY A 85 2.41 0.65 -16.37
CA GLY A 85 1.06 0.16 -16.65
C GLY A 85 -0.09 0.98 -16.06
N TYR A 86 0.20 2.13 -15.43
CA TYR A 86 -0.81 3.04 -14.88
C TYR A 86 -0.34 4.51 -14.94
N SER A 87 -1.26 5.43 -14.62
CA SER A 87 -1.01 6.88 -14.61
C SER A 87 -1.62 7.56 -13.38
N LEU A 88 -0.77 8.08 -12.48
CA LEU A 88 -1.21 8.94 -11.37
C LEU A 88 -1.74 10.31 -11.84
N GLN A 89 -1.56 10.68 -13.11
CA GLN A 89 -2.18 11.89 -13.66
C GLN A 89 -3.66 11.69 -14.01
N ASP A 90 -4.16 10.45 -14.04
CA ASP A 90 -5.52 10.14 -14.49
C ASP A 90 -6.54 10.38 -13.36
N ARG A 91 -7.79 10.67 -13.75
CA ARG A 91 -8.85 11.07 -12.81
C ARG A 91 -9.10 9.97 -11.76
N GLY A 92 -8.88 10.32 -10.49
CA GLY A 92 -9.09 9.44 -9.35
C GLY A 92 -7.86 8.65 -8.89
N MET A 93 -6.83 8.49 -9.73
CA MET A 93 -5.61 7.76 -9.35
C MET A 93 -4.83 8.40 -8.18
N PRO A 94 -4.72 9.74 -8.05
CA PRO A 94 -4.18 10.37 -6.84
C PRO A 94 -4.93 9.99 -5.55
N ARG A 95 -6.26 9.84 -5.60
CA ARG A 95 -7.05 9.43 -4.43
C ARG A 95 -6.73 7.97 -4.07
N LYS A 96 -6.63 7.07 -5.06
CA LYS A 96 -6.22 5.68 -4.83
C LYS A 96 -4.81 5.58 -4.22
N GLN A 97 -3.83 6.30 -4.76
CA GLN A 97 -2.45 6.31 -4.24
C GLN A 97 -2.41 6.75 -2.77
N ARG A 98 -3.15 7.80 -2.43
CA ARG A 98 -3.22 8.34 -1.07
C ARG A 98 -3.82 7.33 -0.08
N LEU A 99 -4.78 6.51 -0.51
CA LEU A 99 -5.39 5.48 0.34
C LEU A 99 -4.41 4.34 0.62
N LEU A 100 -3.78 3.80 -0.42
CA LEU A 100 -2.75 2.78 -0.30
C LEU A 100 -1.59 3.23 0.61
N GLN A 101 -1.12 4.47 0.45
CA GLN A 101 -0.09 5.03 1.34
C GLN A 101 -0.59 5.15 2.79
N ARG A 102 -1.85 5.57 3.01
CA ARG A 102 -2.43 5.70 4.35
C ARG A 102 -2.57 4.34 5.05
N GLU A 103 -2.98 3.30 4.32
CA GLU A 103 -3.05 1.92 4.82
C GLU A 103 -1.67 1.45 5.29
N LEU A 104 -0.64 1.62 4.44
CA LEU A 104 0.75 1.38 4.79
C LEU A 104 1.22 2.07 6.07
N HIS A 105 0.92 3.37 6.22
CA HIS A 105 1.34 4.15 7.39
C HIS A 105 0.49 3.85 8.64
N SER A 106 -0.60 3.08 8.52
CA SER A 106 -1.42 2.65 9.65
C SER A 106 -0.94 1.33 10.26
N GLU A 107 -0.15 0.55 9.52
CA GLU A 107 0.47 -0.68 10.00
C GLU A 107 1.58 -0.39 11.02
N ARG A 108 1.52 -1.06 12.17
CA ARG A 108 2.49 -0.83 13.25
C ARG A 108 3.86 -1.38 12.85
N GLY A 109 4.87 -0.51 12.94
CA GLY A 109 6.26 -0.85 12.64
C GLY A 109 6.62 -0.88 11.15
N VAL A 110 5.71 -0.47 10.27
CA VAL A 110 6.03 -0.15 8.87
C VAL A 110 6.43 1.32 8.77
N GLU A 111 7.72 1.60 8.62
CA GLU A 111 8.26 2.96 8.49
C GLU A 111 8.74 3.20 7.05
N VAL A 112 7.83 3.67 6.19
CA VAL A 112 8.13 4.02 4.80
C VAL A 112 8.21 5.54 4.64
N ALA A 113 9.22 6.01 3.91
CA ALA A 113 9.36 7.40 3.58
C ALA A 113 9.85 7.59 2.14
N SER A 114 9.04 8.29 1.34
CA SER A 114 9.33 8.61 -0.07
C SER A 114 9.42 10.12 -0.24
N GLY A 115 10.43 10.60 -0.97
CA GLY A 115 10.73 12.02 -1.10
C GLY A 115 11.24 12.41 -2.49
N VAL A 116 10.97 13.66 -2.85
CA VAL A 116 11.52 14.34 -4.03
C VAL A 116 12.38 15.50 -3.54
N MET A 117 13.69 15.42 -3.79
CA MET A 117 14.66 16.47 -3.48
C MET A 117 15.01 17.21 -4.78
N VAL A 118 14.84 18.53 -4.81
CA VAL A 118 15.07 19.38 -5.99
C VAL A 118 16.07 20.48 -5.64
N ASP A 119 16.92 20.90 -6.57
CA ASP A 119 17.81 22.04 -6.32
C ASP A 119 17.01 23.31 -5.96
N ARG A 120 17.46 24.07 -4.96
CA ARG A 120 16.76 25.27 -4.49
C ARG A 120 16.60 26.36 -5.55
N LYS A 121 17.42 26.36 -6.60
CA LYS A 121 17.37 27.34 -7.70
C LYS A 121 16.23 27.05 -8.68
N VAL A 122 15.74 25.81 -8.73
CA VAL A 122 14.64 25.40 -9.61
C VAL A 122 13.33 26.05 -9.13
N ILE A 123 12.76 26.90 -9.97
CA ILE A 123 11.40 27.43 -9.75
C ILE A 123 10.40 26.30 -10.04
N LEU A 124 9.58 25.99 -9.04
CA LEU A 124 8.68 24.84 -9.03
C LEU A 124 7.25 25.23 -9.37
N GLU A 125 6.70 24.53 -10.36
CA GLU A 125 5.34 24.69 -10.83
C GLU A 125 4.27 24.35 -9.77
N LYS A 126 3.22 25.19 -9.71
CA LYS A 126 2.11 25.03 -8.76
C LYS A 126 1.35 23.70 -8.97
N PRO A 127 1.06 23.26 -10.22
CA PRO A 127 0.40 21.98 -10.47
C PRO A 127 1.14 20.76 -9.89
N PHE A 128 2.48 20.72 -9.92
CA PHE A 128 3.26 19.61 -9.39
C PHE A 128 3.19 19.53 -7.87
N ARG A 129 3.35 20.67 -7.17
CA ARG A 129 3.17 20.76 -5.72
C ARG A 129 1.77 20.28 -5.28
N ARG A 130 0.71 20.77 -5.97
CA ARG A 130 -0.68 20.34 -5.74
C ARG A 130 -0.88 18.84 -5.97
N SER A 131 -0.26 18.29 -7.03
CA SER A 131 -0.38 16.86 -7.37
C SER A 131 0.32 15.95 -6.36
N LEU A 132 1.55 16.27 -5.95
CA LEU A 132 2.28 15.55 -4.89
C LEU A 132 1.49 15.57 -3.56
N THR A 133 0.95 16.73 -3.18
CA THR A 133 0.12 16.84 -1.96
C THR A 133 -1.13 15.96 -2.06
N LYS A 134 -1.79 15.94 -3.22
CA LYS A 134 -3.03 15.17 -3.44
C LYS A 134 -2.82 13.66 -3.45
N ALA A 135 -1.70 13.19 -4.03
CA ALA A 135 -1.41 11.77 -4.20
C ALA A 135 -0.63 11.15 -3.02
N PHE A 136 0.35 11.88 -2.47
CA PHE A 136 1.32 11.34 -1.51
C PHE A 136 1.35 12.07 -0.15
N GLN A 137 0.51 13.11 0.02
CA GLN A 137 0.51 14.01 1.19
C GLN A 137 1.90 14.61 1.47
N SER A 138 2.72 14.74 0.42
CA SER A 138 4.11 15.16 0.47
C SER A 138 4.34 16.43 -0.35
N MET A 139 5.45 17.11 -0.09
CA MET A 139 5.88 18.32 -0.78
C MET A 139 7.30 18.10 -1.32
N PRO A 140 7.66 18.71 -2.48
CA PRO A 140 9.03 18.68 -2.96
C PRO A 140 9.93 19.48 -2.01
N HIS A 141 11.08 18.90 -1.65
CA HIS A 141 12.04 19.49 -0.74
C HIS A 141 13.14 20.19 -1.54
N GLN A 142 13.29 21.50 -1.36
CA GLN A 142 14.35 22.28 -2.00
C GLN A 142 15.65 22.19 -1.18
N VAL A 143 16.73 21.75 -1.82
CA VAL A 143 18.06 21.51 -1.22
C VAL A 143 19.12 22.25 -2.04
N ASP A 144 20.16 22.78 -1.41
CA ASP A 144 21.28 23.44 -2.13
C ASP A 144 22.32 22.40 -2.55
N PHE A 145 22.20 21.84 -3.76
CA PHE A 145 23.19 20.88 -4.26
C PHE A 145 24.53 21.54 -4.62
N GLY A 146 24.62 22.87 -4.62
CA GLY A 146 25.89 23.61 -4.68
C GLY A 146 26.80 23.41 -3.45
N GLN A 147 26.32 22.72 -2.40
CA GLN A 147 27.13 22.25 -1.28
C GLN A 147 26.79 20.76 -1.02
N PRO A 148 27.42 19.81 -1.73
CA PRO A 148 27.05 18.39 -1.71
C PRO A 148 27.08 17.75 -0.31
N GLU A 149 28.03 18.15 0.55
CA GLU A 149 28.16 17.67 1.92
C GLU A 149 27.00 18.15 2.79
N THR A 150 26.64 19.43 2.70
CA THR A 150 25.49 20.03 3.39
C THR A 150 24.18 19.38 2.90
N ALA A 151 24.04 19.19 1.59
CA ALA A 151 22.89 18.51 0.98
C ALA A 151 22.75 17.06 1.48
N THR A 152 23.87 16.33 1.59
CA THR A 152 23.92 14.97 2.15
C THR A 152 23.42 14.96 3.61
N GLN A 153 23.88 15.89 4.43
CA GLN A 153 23.45 16.00 5.84
C GLN A 153 21.95 16.32 5.97
N VAL A 154 21.42 17.23 5.15
CA VAL A 154 19.98 17.58 5.12
C VAL A 154 19.13 16.37 4.72
N ILE A 155 19.52 15.64 3.68
CA ILE A 155 18.80 14.45 3.20
C ILE A 155 18.87 13.32 4.24
N ASN A 156 20.03 13.09 4.85
CA ASN A 156 20.20 12.08 5.90
C ASN A 156 19.36 12.39 7.14
N SER A 157 19.34 13.65 7.59
CA SER A 157 18.50 14.10 8.71
C SER A 157 17.02 13.90 8.41
N TRP A 158 16.56 14.34 7.22
CA TRP A 158 15.18 14.13 6.77
C TRP A 158 14.82 12.63 6.71
N MET A 159 15.72 11.78 6.25
CA MET A 159 15.47 10.33 6.21
C MET A 159 15.37 9.74 7.61
N SER A 160 16.25 10.16 8.53
CA SER A 160 16.23 9.74 9.93
C SER A 160 14.91 10.11 10.60
N ASP A 161 14.49 11.38 10.51
CA ASP A 161 13.23 11.89 11.07
C ASP A 161 12.01 11.14 10.54
N ARG A 162 12.03 10.76 9.25
CA ARG A 162 10.93 10.06 8.57
C ARG A 162 10.95 8.54 8.78
N THR A 163 12.00 7.98 9.35
CA THR A 163 12.16 6.54 9.63
C THR A 163 12.40 6.26 11.11
N GLY A 164 11.87 7.11 12.01
CA GLY A 164 11.97 6.87 13.46
C GLY A 164 13.41 6.84 14.01
N GLY A 165 14.38 7.38 13.29
CA GLY A 165 15.82 7.29 13.59
C GLY A 165 16.52 6.05 13.02
N MET A 166 15.81 5.15 12.34
CA MET A 166 16.30 3.80 11.98
C MET A 166 17.21 3.78 10.74
N ILE A 167 17.08 4.77 9.85
CA ILE A 167 17.95 5.01 8.69
C ILE A 167 18.63 6.40 8.81
N PRO A 168 19.63 6.57 9.71
CA PRO A 168 20.24 7.87 9.99
C PRO A 168 21.24 8.33 8.92
N ASN A 169 21.91 7.40 8.23
CA ASN A 169 22.98 7.69 7.26
C ASN A 169 22.61 7.20 5.86
N PHE A 170 21.45 7.66 5.35
CA PHE A 170 20.87 7.19 4.08
C PHE A 170 21.86 7.23 2.91
N LEU A 171 22.48 8.40 2.68
CA LEU A 171 23.51 8.64 1.68
C LEU A 171 24.92 8.64 2.29
N PRO A 172 25.88 7.90 1.72
CA PRO A 172 27.30 8.12 1.96
C PRO A 172 27.80 9.37 1.22
N SER A 173 28.95 9.90 1.65
CA SER A 173 29.61 11.03 0.99
C SER A 173 30.02 10.70 -0.44
N GLY A 174 29.92 11.67 -1.35
CA GLY A 174 30.32 11.53 -2.76
C GLY A 174 29.23 11.01 -3.71
N VAL A 175 28.03 10.68 -3.22
CA VAL A 175 26.88 10.32 -4.09
C VAL A 175 26.26 11.56 -4.76
N LEU A 176 26.29 12.71 -4.08
CA LEU A 176 25.78 13.98 -4.59
C LEU A 176 26.91 14.81 -5.21
N SER A 177 26.56 15.68 -6.15
CA SER A 177 27.50 16.60 -6.83
C SER A 177 26.85 17.97 -7.07
N GLU A 178 27.65 18.98 -7.40
CA GLU A 178 27.14 20.32 -7.78
C GLU A 178 26.24 20.30 -9.04
N GLN A 179 26.31 19.23 -9.83
CA GLN A 179 25.48 18.99 -11.02
C GLN A 179 24.16 18.29 -10.69
N THR A 180 23.97 17.81 -9.46
CA THR A 180 22.71 17.21 -9.02
C THR A 180 21.60 18.26 -9.04
N ARG A 181 20.42 17.87 -9.54
CA ARG A 181 19.24 18.77 -9.68
C ARG A 181 17.94 18.14 -9.17
N LEU A 182 17.78 16.83 -9.32
CA LEU A 182 16.57 16.11 -8.93
C LEU A 182 16.95 14.71 -8.42
N VAL A 183 16.72 14.44 -7.14
CA VAL A 183 16.94 13.13 -6.52
C VAL A 183 15.61 12.59 -6.01
N LEU A 184 15.30 11.37 -6.42
CA LEU A 184 14.17 10.61 -5.91
C LEU A 184 14.69 9.62 -4.87
N LEU A 185 14.05 9.55 -3.72
CA LEU A 185 14.51 8.70 -2.63
C LEU A 185 13.40 7.98 -1.87
N ASN A 186 13.69 6.74 -1.51
CA ASN A 186 12.85 5.89 -0.69
C ASN A 186 13.67 5.23 0.42
N GLY A 187 13.28 5.48 1.66
CA GLY A 187 13.72 4.70 2.82
C GLY A 187 12.61 3.78 3.27
N LEU A 188 12.95 2.52 3.54
CA LEU A 188 12.06 1.57 4.20
C LEU A 188 12.77 0.90 5.37
N HIS A 189 12.17 1.05 6.55
CA HIS A 189 12.46 0.23 7.71
C HIS A 189 11.21 -0.56 8.09
N PHE A 190 11.38 -1.84 8.43
CA PHE A 190 10.28 -2.71 8.82
C PHE A 190 10.57 -3.42 10.14
N HIS A 191 9.62 -3.29 11.06
CA HIS A 191 9.54 -4.00 12.32
C HIS A 191 8.15 -4.64 12.45
N GLY A 192 8.09 -5.96 12.64
CA GLY A 192 6.88 -6.69 13.00
C GLY A 192 7.21 -7.89 13.89
N LEU A 193 6.44 -8.11 14.96
CA LEU A 193 6.60 -9.28 15.83
C LEU A 193 5.98 -10.51 15.15
N TRP A 194 6.59 -11.69 15.29
CA TRP A 194 5.96 -12.93 14.84
C TRP A 194 4.69 -13.19 15.65
N LYS A 195 3.62 -13.65 14.99
CA LYS A 195 2.39 -14.09 15.69
C LYS A 195 2.67 -15.19 16.71
N MET A 196 3.65 -16.04 16.39
CA MET A 196 4.21 -17.07 17.26
C MET A 196 5.74 -16.97 17.18
N PRO A 197 6.44 -16.53 18.25
CA PRO A 197 7.89 -16.39 18.23
C PRO A 197 8.61 -17.75 18.31
N PHE A 198 9.84 -17.78 17.84
CA PHE A 198 10.78 -18.88 18.02
C PHE A 198 11.32 -18.87 19.46
N ASP A 199 11.65 -20.03 20.03
CA ASP A 199 12.37 -20.10 21.32
C ASP A 199 13.89 -19.94 21.06
N PRO A 200 14.56 -18.92 21.62
CA PRO A 200 16.02 -18.75 21.49
C PRO A 200 16.83 -19.96 21.99
N LYS A 201 16.25 -20.83 22.84
CA LYS A 201 16.89 -22.07 23.29
C LYS A 201 16.93 -23.17 22.23
N LEU A 202 16.09 -23.08 21.20
CA LEU A 202 16.06 -23.99 20.05
C LEU A 202 16.83 -23.42 18.86
N THR A 203 17.49 -22.27 19.03
CA THR A 203 18.38 -21.70 18.01
C THR A 203 19.75 -22.37 18.13
N GLU A 204 20.20 -23.03 17.06
CA GLU A 204 21.46 -23.77 17.01
C GLU A 204 22.31 -23.32 15.83
N GLU A 205 23.63 -23.39 15.98
CA GLU A 205 24.56 -23.18 14.87
C GLU A 205 24.48 -24.35 13.88
N MET A 206 24.14 -24.06 12.62
CA MET A 206 24.12 -25.04 11.52
C MET A 206 24.84 -24.49 10.29
N LEU A 207 25.20 -25.38 9.37
CA LEU A 207 25.77 -24.98 8.08
C LEU A 207 24.68 -24.37 7.18
N PHE A 208 25.01 -23.25 6.55
CA PHE A 208 24.28 -22.67 5.43
C PHE A 208 25.18 -22.70 4.19
N TYR A 209 24.68 -23.31 3.12
CA TYR A 209 25.34 -23.50 1.84
C TYR A 209 25.07 -22.29 0.94
N GLN A 210 26.11 -21.51 0.65
CA GLN A 210 26.03 -20.31 -0.19
C GLN A 210 26.01 -20.67 -1.68
N ALA A 211 25.53 -19.78 -2.55
CA ALA A 211 25.45 -20.06 -4.00
C ALA A 211 26.82 -20.30 -4.67
N ASN A 212 27.91 -19.83 -4.06
CA ASN A 212 29.29 -20.12 -4.50
C ASN A 212 29.80 -21.52 -4.07
N GLY A 213 28.95 -22.36 -3.48
CA GLY A 213 29.26 -23.72 -3.01
C GLY A 213 29.99 -23.81 -1.67
N SER A 214 30.36 -22.68 -1.05
CA SER A 214 30.97 -22.65 0.28
C SER A 214 29.91 -22.72 1.40
N ALA A 215 30.30 -23.21 2.57
CA ALA A 215 29.41 -23.36 3.72
C ALA A 215 29.90 -22.54 4.92
N ILE A 216 28.97 -21.85 5.58
CA ILE A 216 29.21 -21.02 6.77
C ILE A 216 28.33 -21.48 7.93
N SER A 217 28.83 -21.35 9.16
CA SER A 217 28.00 -21.54 10.35
C SER A 217 27.10 -20.32 10.54
N VAL A 218 25.81 -20.57 10.75
CA VAL A 218 24.83 -19.53 11.11
C VAL A 218 23.87 -20.02 12.19
N PRO A 219 23.37 -19.12 13.06
CA PRO A 219 22.31 -19.43 14.00
C PRO A 219 20.99 -19.69 13.27
N MET A 220 20.56 -20.94 13.27
CA MET A 220 19.28 -21.41 12.73
C MET A 220 18.23 -21.47 13.83
N MET A 221 17.19 -20.66 13.71
CA MET A 221 16.05 -20.63 14.62
C MET A 221 15.09 -21.75 14.24
N ARG A 222 14.61 -22.54 15.22
CA ARG A 222 13.66 -23.63 14.99
C ARG A 222 12.32 -23.39 15.69
N THR A 223 11.22 -23.69 15.01
CA THR A 223 9.88 -23.75 15.60
C THR A 223 9.04 -24.84 14.94
N THR A 224 8.02 -25.34 15.64
CA THR A 224 7.13 -26.40 15.15
C THR A 224 5.69 -26.02 15.46
N GLN A 225 4.92 -25.74 14.40
CA GLN A 225 3.56 -25.24 14.52
C GLN A 225 2.77 -25.47 13.23
N LYS A 226 1.51 -25.02 13.23
CA LYS A 226 0.70 -24.96 12.02
C LYS A 226 1.08 -23.74 11.18
N PHE A 227 1.57 -23.99 9.99
CA PHE A 227 1.87 -22.97 8.98
C PHE A 227 0.93 -23.13 7.79
N ASN A 228 0.71 -22.03 7.06
CA ASN A 228 0.12 -22.09 5.73
C ASN A 228 1.25 -22.48 4.76
N TYR A 229 1.11 -23.60 4.08
CA TYR A 229 2.15 -24.23 3.26
C TYR A 229 1.57 -24.74 1.94
N GLY A 230 2.37 -24.76 0.89
CA GLY A 230 2.01 -25.31 -0.42
C GLY A 230 3.24 -25.65 -1.23
N GLU A 231 3.08 -26.63 -2.12
CA GLU A 231 4.08 -27.16 -3.03
C GLU A 231 3.65 -26.80 -4.45
N PHE A 232 4.59 -26.31 -5.26
CA PHE A 232 4.33 -25.73 -6.57
C PHE A 232 5.43 -26.14 -7.55
N ILE A 233 5.12 -26.06 -8.84
CA ILE A 233 6.06 -26.37 -9.93
C ILE A 233 6.15 -25.13 -10.82
N THR A 234 7.37 -24.75 -11.21
CA THR A 234 7.58 -23.66 -12.19
C THR A 234 7.18 -24.09 -13.60
N GLU A 235 7.03 -23.14 -14.53
CA GLU A 235 6.87 -23.50 -15.96
C GLU A 235 8.04 -24.33 -16.50
N ASP A 236 9.27 -24.07 -16.00
CA ASP A 236 10.49 -24.83 -16.33
C ASP A 236 10.55 -26.23 -15.65
N GLY A 237 9.52 -26.66 -14.91
CA GLY A 237 9.44 -27.99 -14.27
C GLY A 237 10.19 -28.13 -12.94
N VAL A 238 10.49 -27.03 -12.25
CA VAL A 238 11.23 -27.02 -10.98
C VAL A 238 10.26 -27.08 -9.80
N ASP A 239 10.40 -28.09 -8.94
CA ASP A 239 9.63 -28.18 -7.70
C ASP A 239 10.13 -27.18 -6.65
N TYR A 240 9.21 -26.41 -6.08
CA TYR A 240 9.47 -25.48 -4.98
C TYR A 240 8.34 -25.45 -3.97
N ASP A 241 8.63 -25.02 -2.75
CA ASP A 241 7.63 -24.81 -1.72
C ASP A 241 7.54 -23.37 -1.25
N VAL A 242 6.36 -23.03 -0.72
CA VAL A 242 6.04 -21.73 -0.15
C VAL A 242 5.49 -21.95 1.25
N ILE A 243 6.14 -21.38 2.26
CA ILE A 243 5.67 -21.37 3.65
C ILE A 243 5.42 -19.94 4.11
N GLU A 244 4.27 -19.73 4.74
CA GLU A 244 3.83 -18.43 5.23
C GLU A 244 3.95 -18.33 6.76
N VAL A 245 4.72 -17.35 7.22
CA VAL A 245 4.95 -17.02 8.62
C VAL A 245 4.23 -15.70 8.96
N PRO A 246 3.10 -15.74 9.70
CA PRO A 246 2.33 -14.54 10.02
C PRO A 246 2.98 -13.67 11.10
N TYR A 247 2.85 -12.35 10.96
CA TYR A 247 3.16 -11.38 12.01
C TYR A 247 1.94 -11.15 12.94
N GLU A 248 2.17 -10.52 14.08
CA GLU A 248 1.11 -10.05 14.98
C GLU A 248 0.11 -9.14 14.24
N GLY A 249 -1.17 -9.30 14.55
CA GLY A 249 -2.27 -8.57 13.90
C GLY A 249 -2.81 -9.21 12.62
N ASP A 250 -2.17 -10.25 12.08
CA ASP A 250 -2.55 -10.96 10.84
C ASP A 250 -2.63 -10.09 9.56
N SER A 251 -2.27 -8.80 9.66
CA SER A 251 -2.18 -7.84 8.54
C SER A 251 -0.98 -8.09 7.65
N LEU A 252 0.08 -8.67 8.20
CA LEU A 252 1.35 -8.88 7.52
C LEU A 252 1.78 -10.34 7.66
N SER A 253 2.48 -10.85 6.66
CA SER A 253 3.13 -12.17 6.72
C SER A 253 4.41 -12.19 5.90
N MET A 254 5.39 -12.98 6.34
CA MET A 254 6.52 -13.34 5.50
C MET A 254 6.20 -14.63 4.74
N LEU A 255 6.18 -14.58 3.41
CA LEU A 255 6.32 -15.78 2.57
C LEU A 255 7.81 -16.10 2.45
N LEU A 256 8.15 -17.37 2.59
CA LEU A 256 9.47 -17.94 2.35
C LEU A 256 9.31 -18.92 1.18
N VAL A 257 10.15 -18.80 0.16
CA VAL A 257 10.08 -19.60 -1.07
C VAL A 257 11.44 -20.25 -1.33
N SER A 258 11.45 -21.58 -1.46
CA SER A 258 12.67 -22.38 -1.63
C SER A 258 12.44 -23.51 -2.63
N SER A 259 13.47 -23.88 -3.40
CA SER A 259 13.45 -25.09 -4.24
C SER A 259 13.58 -26.34 -3.38
N PHE A 260 12.95 -27.45 -3.79
CA PHE A 260 13.21 -28.77 -3.18
C PHE A 260 14.64 -29.25 -3.49
N GLU A 261 15.08 -29.05 -4.73
CA GLU A 261 16.45 -29.35 -5.15
C GLU A 261 17.46 -28.35 -4.57
N ARG A 262 18.59 -28.88 -4.07
CA ARG A 262 19.63 -28.09 -3.38
C ARG A 262 20.52 -27.29 -4.34
N ASP A 263 20.78 -27.83 -5.52
CA ASP A 263 21.69 -27.25 -6.51
C ASP A 263 20.99 -26.28 -7.48
N MET A 264 19.67 -26.09 -7.33
CA MET A 264 18.90 -25.22 -8.22
C MET A 264 19.14 -23.74 -7.94
N PRO A 265 19.49 -22.93 -8.96
CA PRO A 265 19.76 -21.52 -8.78
C PRO A 265 18.46 -20.75 -8.55
N LEU A 266 18.51 -19.78 -7.64
CA LEU A 266 17.35 -18.95 -7.28
C LEU A 266 16.74 -18.19 -8.46
N SER A 267 17.52 -17.94 -9.52
CA SER A 267 17.06 -17.31 -10.76
C SER A 267 15.87 -18.05 -11.41
N ALA A 268 15.80 -19.39 -11.28
CA ALA A 268 14.66 -20.17 -11.75
C ALA A 268 13.36 -19.77 -11.04
N LEU A 269 13.40 -19.62 -9.71
CA LEU A 269 12.25 -19.20 -8.89
C LEU A 269 11.88 -17.74 -9.13
N THR A 270 12.86 -16.87 -9.43
CA THR A 270 12.57 -15.45 -9.61
C THR A 270 11.66 -15.15 -10.81
N LYS A 271 11.68 -15.97 -11.88
CA LYS A 271 10.80 -15.77 -13.05
C LYS A 271 9.31 -15.86 -12.72
N GLU A 272 8.93 -16.67 -11.75
CA GLU A 272 7.53 -16.89 -11.34
C GLU A 272 6.92 -15.67 -10.61
N LEU A 273 7.76 -14.74 -10.14
CA LEU A 273 7.35 -13.63 -9.29
C LEU A 273 6.48 -12.61 -10.07
N SER A 274 5.17 -12.74 -9.89
CA SER A 274 4.12 -11.87 -10.44
C SER A 274 2.95 -11.74 -9.45
N SER A 275 2.16 -10.67 -9.56
CA SER A 275 0.97 -10.45 -8.72
C SER A 275 -0.02 -11.62 -8.79
N SER A 276 -0.23 -12.17 -9.99
CA SER A 276 -1.07 -13.36 -10.22
C SER A 276 -0.53 -14.61 -9.52
N LYS A 277 0.79 -14.88 -9.57
CA LYS A 277 1.39 -16.04 -8.88
C LYS A 277 1.31 -15.90 -7.37
N LEU A 278 1.50 -14.69 -6.84
CA LEU A 278 1.31 -14.39 -5.42
C LEU A 278 -0.13 -14.64 -4.96
N GLN A 279 -1.11 -14.37 -5.82
CA GLN A 279 -2.51 -14.73 -5.56
C GLN A 279 -2.71 -16.25 -5.56
N GLU A 280 -2.20 -16.94 -6.58
CA GLU A 280 -2.28 -18.39 -6.72
C GLU A 280 -1.73 -19.08 -5.46
N TRP A 281 -0.55 -18.67 -4.99
CA TRP A 281 0.02 -19.17 -3.74
C TRP A 281 -0.97 -19.00 -2.58
N ARG A 282 -1.44 -17.77 -2.31
CA ARG A 282 -2.39 -17.50 -1.21
C ARG A 282 -3.66 -18.34 -1.26
N GLU A 283 -4.19 -18.63 -2.45
CA GLU A 283 -5.40 -19.45 -2.63
C GLU A 283 -5.14 -20.96 -2.48
N GLN A 284 -3.92 -21.42 -2.75
CA GLN A 284 -3.52 -22.83 -2.69
C GLN A 284 -2.85 -23.25 -1.37
N LEU A 285 -2.23 -22.34 -0.61
CA LEU A 285 -1.65 -22.65 0.70
C LEU A 285 -2.67 -23.32 1.64
N ARG A 286 -2.27 -24.37 2.36
CA ARG A 286 -3.09 -25.10 3.34
C ARG A 286 -2.43 -25.12 4.71
N ASN A 287 -3.25 -25.13 5.75
CA ASN A 287 -2.79 -25.05 7.12
C ASN A 287 -2.36 -26.44 7.63
N VAL A 288 -1.05 -26.67 7.75
CA VAL A 288 -0.44 -27.97 8.07
C VAL A 288 0.64 -27.84 9.15
N ASN A 289 0.90 -28.91 9.91
CA ASN A 289 2.00 -28.94 10.87
C ASN A 289 3.33 -29.10 10.12
N ARG A 290 4.25 -28.14 10.26
CA ARG A 290 5.63 -28.21 9.74
C ARG A 290 6.61 -27.78 10.84
N GLN A 291 7.81 -28.32 10.82
CA GLN A 291 8.94 -27.72 11.54
C GLN A 291 9.61 -26.72 10.59
N LEU A 292 9.70 -25.46 11.00
CA LEU A 292 10.39 -24.41 10.26
C LEU A 292 11.77 -24.18 10.88
N VAL A 293 12.82 -24.28 10.06
CA VAL A 293 14.19 -23.92 10.40
C VAL A 293 14.62 -22.74 9.53
N LEU A 294 14.76 -21.56 10.15
CA LEU A 294 14.99 -20.27 9.50
C LEU A 294 16.25 -19.60 10.07
N PRO A 295 17.24 -19.18 9.26
CA PRO A 295 18.43 -18.48 9.75
C PRO A 295 18.07 -17.11 10.36
N ARG A 296 18.81 -16.71 11.41
CA ARG A 296 18.76 -15.36 11.96
C ARG A 296 19.72 -14.44 11.18
N PHE A 297 19.18 -13.48 10.43
CA PHE A 297 19.97 -12.62 9.53
C PHE A 297 19.61 -11.13 9.64
N SER A 298 20.51 -10.28 9.13
CA SER A 298 20.24 -8.85 8.91
C SER A 298 20.74 -8.43 7.54
N ILE A 299 19.96 -7.60 6.86
CA ILE A 299 20.26 -7.08 5.53
C ILE A 299 20.04 -5.56 5.57
N ASP A 300 21.04 -4.82 5.13
CA ASP A 300 21.01 -3.37 4.89
C ASP A 300 21.49 -3.21 3.44
N THR A 301 20.57 -2.85 2.55
CA THR A 301 20.80 -2.74 1.11
C THR A 301 20.58 -1.30 0.70
N ASP A 302 21.62 -0.67 0.17
CA ASP A 302 21.60 0.62 -0.52
C ASP A 302 21.81 0.42 -2.04
N ILE A 303 20.93 1.00 -2.86
CA ILE A 303 20.99 0.88 -4.32
C ILE A 303 20.67 2.21 -5.02
N ASP A 304 21.42 2.51 -6.09
CA ASP A 304 20.98 3.45 -7.12
C ASP A 304 20.34 2.66 -8.27
N LEU A 305 19.04 2.83 -8.43
CA LEU A 305 18.23 2.13 -9.43
C LEU A 305 18.43 2.68 -10.84
N LYS A 306 19.26 3.71 -11.05
CA LYS A 306 19.53 4.30 -12.37
C LYS A 306 19.97 3.27 -13.42
N SER A 307 20.89 2.36 -13.08
CA SER A 307 21.35 1.31 -14.00
C SER A 307 20.23 0.31 -14.32
N THR A 308 19.50 -0.15 -13.31
CA THR A 308 18.36 -1.05 -13.44
C THR A 308 17.23 -0.44 -14.28
N LEU A 309 16.83 0.79 -13.98
CA LEU A 309 15.75 1.50 -14.69
C LEU A 309 16.11 1.83 -16.13
N ASN A 310 17.39 2.08 -16.44
CA ASN A 310 17.87 2.18 -17.83
C ASN A 310 17.60 0.88 -18.61
N LYS A 311 17.92 -0.29 -18.03
CA LYS A 311 17.70 -1.60 -18.65
C LYS A 311 16.22 -1.98 -18.77
N VAL A 312 15.40 -1.64 -17.78
CA VAL A 312 13.94 -1.79 -17.81
C VAL A 312 13.28 -0.95 -18.92
N GLY A 313 13.98 0.02 -19.51
CA GLY A 313 13.51 0.83 -20.65
C GLY A 313 13.20 2.30 -20.29
N LEU A 314 13.31 2.67 -19.02
CA LEU A 314 13.01 4.02 -18.52
C LEU A 314 14.17 5.02 -18.70
N GLY A 315 15.19 4.70 -19.50
CA GLY A 315 16.41 5.51 -19.61
C GLY A 315 16.23 6.96 -20.09
N ASN A 316 15.10 7.29 -20.72
CA ASN A 316 14.77 8.66 -21.11
C ASN A 316 14.70 9.62 -19.91
N ILE A 317 14.28 9.16 -18.72
CA ILE A 317 14.10 10.01 -17.54
C ILE A 317 15.42 10.59 -16.98
N PHE A 318 16.56 9.96 -17.32
CA PHE A 318 17.90 10.34 -16.88
C PHE A 318 18.67 11.18 -17.92
N ASN A 319 18.09 11.43 -19.09
CA ASN A 319 18.79 12.07 -20.20
C ASN A 319 18.42 13.57 -20.30
N PRO A 320 19.36 14.51 -20.10
CA PRO A 320 19.07 15.95 -20.12
C PRO A 320 18.43 16.49 -21.41
N THR A 321 18.57 15.80 -22.54
CA THR A 321 18.03 16.23 -23.85
C THR A 321 16.74 15.51 -24.26
N LYS A 322 16.33 14.46 -23.53
CA LYS A 322 15.10 13.69 -23.82
C LYS A 322 14.08 13.71 -22.68
N ALA A 323 14.53 13.94 -21.45
CA ALA A 323 13.66 14.03 -20.29
C ALA A 323 12.76 15.27 -20.39
N ASP A 324 11.46 15.05 -20.27
CA ASP A 324 10.45 16.09 -20.23
C ASP A 324 9.79 16.09 -18.85
N PHE A 325 10.31 16.97 -17.98
CA PHE A 325 9.75 17.27 -16.67
C PHE A 325 9.11 18.67 -16.63
N SER A 326 8.49 19.10 -17.74
CA SER A 326 7.87 20.43 -17.88
C SER A 326 6.78 20.73 -16.84
N ARG A 327 6.23 19.72 -16.14
CA ARG A 327 5.32 19.95 -15.02
C ARG A 327 6.01 20.28 -13.71
N ILE A 328 7.32 20.03 -13.57
CA ILE A 328 8.14 20.45 -12.41
C ILE A 328 8.62 21.89 -12.60
N THR A 329 9.19 22.20 -13.77
CA THR A 329 9.66 23.53 -14.17
C THR A 329 9.62 23.65 -15.69
N THR A 330 9.36 24.86 -16.22
CA THR A 330 9.48 25.18 -17.64
C THR A 330 10.65 26.12 -17.96
N GLU A 331 11.42 26.54 -16.95
CA GLU A 331 12.48 27.55 -17.12
C GLU A 331 13.81 26.94 -17.59
N GLU A 332 14.11 25.69 -17.21
CA GLU A 332 15.33 24.99 -17.58
C GLU A 332 15.08 23.50 -17.88
N PRO A 333 15.88 22.85 -18.74
CA PRO A 333 15.82 21.40 -18.94
C PRO A 333 16.15 20.65 -17.65
N LEU A 334 15.25 19.77 -17.22
CA LEU A 334 15.40 18.98 -16.00
C LEU A 334 15.33 17.48 -16.31
N CYS A 335 16.21 16.70 -15.67
CA CYS A 335 16.16 15.23 -15.69
C CYS A 335 16.43 14.69 -14.28
N ILE A 336 16.10 13.42 -14.03
CA ILE A 336 16.42 12.77 -12.76
C ILE A 336 17.93 12.54 -12.70
N SER A 337 18.56 12.94 -11.59
CA SER A 337 19.98 12.68 -11.33
C SER A 337 20.18 11.23 -10.86
N ASN A 338 19.46 10.81 -9.82
CA ASN A 338 19.55 9.48 -9.18
C ASN A 338 18.18 9.03 -8.65
N VAL A 339 17.99 7.70 -8.54
CA VAL A 339 16.81 7.10 -7.87
C VAL A 339 17.32 6.13 -6.81
N LEU A 340 17.25 6.56 -5.56
CA LEU A 340 17.95 5.92 -4.46
C LEU A 340 16.97 5.19 -3.54
N GLN A 341 17.22 3.90 -3.29
CA GLN A 341 16.46 3.13 -2.31
C GLN A 341 17.39 2.55 -1.26
N ARG A 342 16.95 2.60 0.00
CA ARG A 342 17.58 1.86 1.09
C ARG A 342 16.56 1.08 1.90
N VAL A 343 16.84 -0.20 2.08
CA VAL A 343 15.99 -1.14 2.82
C VAL A 343 16.80 -1.80 3.92
N LYS A 344 16.27 -1.77 5.15
CA LYS A 344 16.91 -2.39 6.32
C LYS A 344 15.96 -3.35 7.01
N ILE A 345 16.42 -4.59 7.16
CA ILE A 345 15.67 -5.74 7.69
C ILE A 345 16.56 -6.49 8.68
N LYS A 346 15.99 -6.96 9.80
CA LYS A 346 16.69 -7.85 10.74
C LYS A 346 15.73 -8.85 11.35
N VAL A 347 15.81 -10.08 10.86
CA VAL A 347 14.99 -11.21 11.30
C VAL A 347 15.63 -11.87 12.51
N ASN A 348 14.82 -12.12 13.54
CA ASN A 348 15.22 -12.79 14.78
C ASN A 348 14.06 -13.60 15.38
N GLU A 349 14.33 -14.20 16.54
CA GLU A 349 13.45 -15.16 17.20
C GLU A 349 12.09 -14.54 17.58
N LYS A 350 12.02 -13.23 17.82
CA LYS A 350 10.79 -12.52 18.21
C LYS A 350 10.00 -11.96 17.01
N GLY A 351 10.66 -11.75 15.88
CA GLY A 351 10.09 -11.02 14.74
C GLY A 351 11.16 -10.47 13.81
N THR A 352 10.77 -9.50 13.00
CA THR A 352 11.68 -8.50 12.45
C THR A 352 11.66 -7.30 13.40
N GLU A 353 12.77 -6.93 14.06
CA GLU A 353 12.69 -6.14 15.33
C GLU A 353 12.30 -7.01 16.55
N GLY A 354 12.04 -6.41 17.73
CA GLY A 354 11.16 -7.01 18.74
C GLY A 354 11.60 -7.09 20.21
N SER A 355 10.61 -7.12 21.11
CA SER A 355 10.77 -7.44 22.54
C SER A 355 9.84 -8.55 23.04
N SER A 356 10.26 -9.16 24.15
CA SER A 356 10.01 -10.53 24.61
C SER A 356 8.55 -11.04 24.62
N ALA A 357 8.36 -12.30 24.19
CA ALA A 357 7.21 -13.14 24.53
C ALA A 357 7.65 -14.61 24.71
N THR A 358 6.85 -15.39 25.45
CA THR A 358 7.15 -16.79 25.85
C THR A 358 6.40 -17.77 24.94
N ALA A 359 7.11 -18.71 24.30
CA ALA A 359 6.49 -19.73 23.46
C ALA A 359 5.97 -20.93 24.27
N ALA A 360 4.91 -21.58 23.77
CA ALA A 360 4.37 -22.83 24.30
C ALA A 360 4.72 -24.00 23.38
N ILE A 361 5.30 -25.07 23.94
CA ILE A 361 5.75 -26.25 23.18
C ILE A 361 4.56 -27.19 22.94
N ILE A 362 4.32 -27.57 21.69
CA ILE A 362 3.32 -28.57 21.30
C ILE A 362 4.02 -29.91 21.04
N TYR A 363 3.68 -30.94 21.80
CA TYR A 363 4.12 -32.31 21.54
C TYR A 363 3.15 -33.03 20.60
N SER A 364 3.65 -33.57 19.49
CA SER A 364 2.91 -34.43 18.56
C SER A 364 3.55 -35.82 18.49
N ARG A 365 2.79 -36.83 18.02
CA ARG A 365 3.24 -38.22 17.83
C ARG A 365 3.35 -38.64 16.37
N MET A 366 3.03 -37.76 15.43
CA MET A 366 3.28 -37.98 14.01
C MET A 366 4.72 -37.54 13.70
N ALA A 367 5.36 -38.17 12.71
CA ALA A 367 6.55 -37.58 12.09
C ALA A 367 6.13 -36.22 11.51
N ILE A 368 6.80 -35.16 11.94
CA ILE A 368 6.62 -33.82 11.40
C ILE A 368 7.71 -33.66 10.35
N GLU A 369 7.33 -33.24 9.15
CA GLU A 369 8.29 -32.98 8.09
C GLU A 369 8.95 -31.61 8.30
N ASP A 370 10.27 -31.60 8.16
CA ASP A 370 11.12 -30.44 8.36
C ASP A 370 11.22 -29.61 7.06
N HIS A 371 11.00 -28.30 7.16
CA HIS A 371 11.27 -27.33 6.12
C HIS A 371 12.45 -26.46 6.58
N THR A 372 13.61 -26.67 5.95
CA THR A 372 14.89 -26.08 6.36
C THR A 372 15.49 -25.20 5.27
N LEU A 373 15.76 -23.95 5.64
CA LEU A 373 16.32 -22.91 4.79
C LEU A 373 17.84 -22.80 4.99
N ASP A 374 18.55 -23.88 4.66
CA ASP A 374 20.02 -24.03 4.73
C ASP A 374 20.75 -23.57 3.46
N ARG A 375 20.04 -22.94 2.52
CA ARG A 375 20.52 -22.49 1.21
C ARG A 375 19.84 -21.18 0.81
N PRO A 376 20.35 -20.40 -0.17
CA PRO A 376 19.66 -19.27 -0.77
C PRO A 376 18.15 -19.49 -0.91
N PHE A 377 17.36 -18.53 -0.42
CA PHE A 377 15.90 -18.54 -0.49
C PHE A 377 15.37 -17.14 -0.79
N LEU A 378 14.17 -17.07 -1.38
CA LEU A 378 13.45 -15.81 -1.56
C LEU A 378 12.56 -15.60 -0.33
N PHE A 379 12.43 -14.35 0.13
CA PHE A 379 11.38 -14.00 1.09
C PHE A 379 10.66 -12.71 0.74
N LEU A 380 9.37 -12.68 1.09
CA LEU A 380 8.43 -11.62 0.73
C LEU A 380 7.62 -11.19 1.95
N ILE A 381 7.70 -9.92 2.36
CA ILE A 381 6.95 -9.37 3.51
C ILE A 381 5.65 -8.70 3.02
N GLN A 382 4.67 -9.54 2.70
CA GLN A 382 3.39 -9.10 2.14
C GLN A 382 2.43 -8.53 3.18
N HIS A 383 1.66 -7.53 2.77
CA HIS A 383 0.45 -7.10 3.45
C HIS A 383 -0.75 -7.88 2.92
N LYS A 384 -1.49 -8.46 3.85
CA LYS A 384 -2.81 -8.99 3.57
C LYS A 384 -3.81 -7.87 3.79
N PRO A 385 -4.92 -7.81 3.04
CA PRO A 385 -6.12 -7.19 3.55
C PRO A 385 -6.38 -7.82 4.91
N THR A 386 -6.13 -7.04 5.95
CA THR A 386 -6.83 -7.23 7.20
C THR A 386 -8.30 -7.32 6.85
N GLY A 387 -9.00 -8.34 7.32
CA GLY A 387 -10.47 -8.40 7.28
C GLY A 387 -11.17 -7.26 8.04
N VAL A 388 -10.41 -6.27 8.51
CA VAL A 388 -10.89 -4.91 8.84
C VAL A 388 -11.48 -4.23 7.60
N PHE A 389 -10.96 -4.52 6.40
CA PHE A 389 -11.56 -4.20 5.09
C PHE A 389 -12.52 -5.31 4.63
N VAL A 390 -13.33 -5.86 5.54
CA VAL A 390 -14.60 -6.47 5.11
C VAL A 390 -15.51 -5.32 4.72
N ARG A 391 -15.96 -5.36 3.48
CA ARG A 391 -16.84 -4.36 2.88
C ARG A 391 -18.23 -4.40 3.52
N TRP A 392 -18.40 -3.75 4.68
CA TRP A 392 -19.64 -3.89 5.45
C TRP A 392 -20.89 -3.46 4.68
N MET A 393 -20.81 -2.53 3.72
CA MET A 393 -22.01 -2.00 3.07
C MET A 393 -22.01 -2.15 1.55
N ARG A 394 -23.00 -2.90 1.04
CA ARG A 394 -23.22 -3.08 -0.42
C ARG A 394 -23.90 -1.88 -1.06
N PHE A 395 -24.86 -1.26 -0.36
CA PHE A 395 -25.53 -0.04 -0.80
C PHE A 395 -26.19 0.72 0.37
N MET A 396 -26.44 2.00 0.14
CA MET A 396 -27.19 2.89 1.02
C MET A 396 -28.29 3.60 0.22
N LEU A 397 -29.52 3.54 0.73
CA LEU A 397 -30.71 4.16 0.14
C LEU A 397 -31.31 5.16 1.13
N LEU A 398 -31.75 6.30 0.59
CA LEU A 398 -32.54 7.30 1.27
C LEU A 398 -33.86 7.47 0.53
N PHE A 399 -34.98 7.27 1.22
CA PHE A 399 -36.31 7.46 0.61
C PHE A 399 -37.31 8.07 1.59
N SER A 400 -38.28 8.80 1.03
CA SER A 400 -39.35 9.42 1.80
C SER A 400 -40.44 8.42 2.21
N ARG A 401 -41.23 8.79 3.22
CA ARG A 401 -42.47 8.10 3.59
C ARG A 401 -43.46 7.92 2.42
N GLN A 402 -43.37 8.71 1.35
CA GLN A 402 -44.18 8.56 0.14
C GLN A 402 -43.67 7.48 -0.83
N GLY A 403 -42.59 6.78 -0.50
CA GLY A 403 -41.97 5.82 -1.43
C GLY A 403 -41.23 6.48 -2.60
N LYS A 404 -40.75 7.71 -2.42
CA LYS A 404 -39.87 8.39 -3.40
C LYS A 404 -38.42 8.30 -2.95
N LEU A 405 -37.56 7.75 -3.80
CA LEU A 405 -36.11 7.71 -3.61
C LEU A 405 -35.53 9.13 -3.68
N ARG A 406 -34.59 9.44 -2.78
CA ARG A 406 -33.90 10.75 -2.67
C ARG A 406 -32.40 10.62 -2.92
N LEU A 407 -31.78 9.58 -2.39
CA LEU A 407 -30.37 9.25 -2.61
C LEU A 407 -30.24 7.73 -2.77
N GLN A 408 -29.36 7.29 -3.67
CA GLN A 408 -28.91 5.89 -3.75
C GLN A 408 -27.41 5.83 -4.01
N LYS A 409 -26.65 5.25 -3.09
CA LYS A 409 -25.24 4.95 -3.28
C LYS A 409 -25.07 3.44 -3.37
N TRP A 410 -24.53 2.98 -4.49
CA TRP A 410 -24.19 1.59 -4.74
C TRP A 410 -22.68 1.45 -4.66
N TYR A 411 -22.21 0.53 -3.83
CA TYR A 411 -20.79 0.26 -3.68
C TYR A 411 -20.40 -0.97 -4.51
N THR A 412 -21.23 -2.02 -4.54
CA THR A 412 -21.05 -3.18 -5.41
C THR A 412 -21.46 -2.89 -6.85
N ALA A 413 -20.74 -3.46 -7.82
CA ALA A 413 -21.18 -3.49 -9.21
C ALA A 413 -22.46 -4.34 -9.32
N THR A 414 -23.54 -3.75 -9.83
CA THR A 414 -24.85 -4.41 -9.97
C THR A 414 -25.57 -3.83 -11.17
N ALA A 415 -26.23 -4.68 -11.96
CA ALA A 415 -26.92 -4.25 -13.16
C ALA A 415 -28.07 -3.27 -12.83
N GLU A 416 -28.24 -2.25 -13.67
CA GLU A 416 -29.20 -1.16 -13.40
C GLU A 416 -30.67 -1.63 -13.40
N ARG A 417 -30.96 -2.73 -14.11
CA ARG A 417 -32.25 -3.42 -14.06
C ARG A 417 -32.53 -4.00 -12.67
N ASP A 418 -31.52 -4.61 -12.05
CA ASP A 418 -31.66 -5.28 -10.77
C ASP A 418 -31.68 -4.27 -9.62
N LYS A 419 -30.86 -3.23 -9.64
CA LYS A 419 -30.97 -2.10 -8.70
C LYS A 419 -32.40 -1.56 -8.64
N LYS A 420 -33.01 -1.27 -9.79
CA LYS A 420 -34.42 -0.80 -9.88
C LYS A 420 -35.45 -1.82 -9.39
N LYS A 421 -35.14 -3.12 -9.37
CA LYS A 421 -35.97 -4.16 -8.77
C LYS A 421 -35.79 -4.18 -7.24
N MET A 422 -34.55 -4.27 -6.76
CA MET A 422 -34.22 -4.34 -5.33
C MET A 422 -34.68 -3.10 -4.55
N VAL A 423 -34.51 -1.89 -5.11
CA VAL A 423 -35.00 -0.63 -4.49
C VAL A 423 -36.51 -0.67 -4.28
N ARG A 424 -37.29 -1.12 -5.27
CA ARG A 424 -38.75 -1.20 -5.16
C ARG A 424 -39.17 -2.24 -4.13
N GLU A 425 -38.57 -3.43 -4.15
CA GLU A 425 -38.83 -4.50 -3.17
C GLU A 425 -38.53 -4.04 -1.75
N LEU A 426 -37.33 -3.49 -1.49
CA LEU A 426 -36.90 -3.05 -0.16
C LEU A 426 -37.73 -1.88 0.36
N MET A 427 -38.06 -0.90 -0.48
CA MET A 427 -38.90 0.22 -0.08
C MET A 427 -40.32 -0.23 0.29
N GLN A 428 -40.90 -1.20 -0.43
CA GLN A 428 -42.19 -1.79 -0.06
C GLN A 428 -42.12 -2.52 1.29
N VAL A 429 -41.09 -3.34 1.51
CA VAL A 429 -40.92 -4.09 2.77
C VAL A 429 -40.71 -3.14 3.96
N VAL A 430 -39.85 -2.13 3.83
CA VAL A 430 -39.56 -1.17 4.92
C VAL A 430 -40.77 -0.28 5.22
N LEU A 431 -41.50 0.21 4.22
CA LEU A 431 -42.68 1.05 4.44
C LEU A 431 -43.88 0.28 5.03
N ALA A 432 -43.96 -1.04 4.83
CA ALA A 432 -45.00 -1.88 5.41
C ALA A 432 -44.77 -2.22 6.90
N ARG A 433 -43.56 -1.99 7.46
CA ARG A 433 -43.23 -2.33 8.84
C ARG A 433 -43.85 -1.37 9.86
N LYS A 434 -44.30 -1.92 10.99
CA LYS A 434 -44.92 -1.16 12.10
C LYS A 434 -43.83 -0.42 12.91
N PRO A 435 -44.07 0.79 13.44
CA PRO A 435 -43.07 1.58 14.16
C PRO A 435 -42.47 0.95 15.43
N LYS A 436 -43.06 -0.13 15.97
CA LYS A 436 -42.56 -0.87 17.14
C LYS A 436 -41.65 -2.06 16.77
N MET A 437 -41.42 -2.32 15.49
CA MET A 437 -40.53 -3.39 15.02
C MET A 437 -39.07 -2.91 15.05
N CYS A 438 -38.11 -3.84 15.14
CA CYS A 438 -36.68 -3.51 15.15
C CYS A 438 -36.23 -2.82 13.84
N SER A 439 -35.04 -2.21 13.90
CA SER A 439 -34.35 -1.59 12.76
C SER A 439 -33.67 -2.58 11.81
N PHE A 440 -33.79 -3.89 12.06
CA PHE A 440 -33.09 -4.94 11.33
C PHE A 440 -34.07 -5.83 10.56
N LEU A 441 -33.64 -6.31 9.39
CA LEU A 441 -34.40 -7.16 8.49
C LEU A 441 -33.42 -8.10 7.75
N GLU A 442 -33.66 -9.40 7.81
CA GLU A 442 -33.04 -10.33 6.86
C GLU A 442 -33.77 -10.24 5.52
N TRP A 443 -33.03 -10.08 4.43
CA TRP A 443 -33.57 -9.97 3.08
C TRP A 443 -32.63 -10.68 2.10
N ARG A 444 -33.03 -11.89 1.68
CA ARG A 444 -32.15 -12.82 0.97
C ARG A 444 -30.88 -13.05 1.81
N ASP A 445 -29.72 -13.14 1.19
CA ASP A 445 -28.42 -13.38 1.84
C ASP A 445 -27.79 -12.09 2.43
N LEU A 446 -28.63 -11.11 2.83
CA LEU A 446 -28.21 -9.80 3.32
C LEU A 446 -29.01 -9.36 4.55
N LYS A 447 -28.33 -8.61 5.41
CA LYS A 447 -28.93 -7.90 6.54
C LYS A 447 -29.20 -6.46 6.13
N ILE A 448 -30.43 -6.01 6.30
CA ILE A 448 -30.87 -4.65 6.00
C ILE A 448 -31.08 -3.91 7.32
N VAL A 449 -30.28 -2.87 7.53
CA VAL A 449 -30.34 -1.98 8.69
C VAL A 449 -31.02 -0.68 8.25
N TYR A 450 -32.12 -0.30 8.89
CA TYR A 450 -32.85 0.91 8.53
C TYR A 450 -33.31 1.71 9.76
N LYS A 451 -33.29 3.04 9.65
CA LYS A 451 -33.79 3.95 10.69
C LYS A 451 -34.48 5.16 10.06
N ARG A 452 -35.58 5.58 10.68
CA ARG A 452 -36.37 6.72 10.24
C ARG A 452 -35.95 7.99 11.00
N TYR A 453 -35.68 9.05 10.26
CA TYR A 453 -35.47 10.41 10.79
C TYR A 453 -36.46 11.35 10.11
N ALA A 454 -37.33 12.01 10.88
CA ALA A 454 -38.42 12.85 10.39
C ALA A 454 -39.30 12.18 9.29
N SER A 455 -39.25 12.65 8.04
CA SER A 455 -39.97 12.11 6.88
C SER A 455 -39.20 11.05 6.08
N LEU A 456 -37.90 10.87 6.38
CA LEU A 456 -36.95 10.09 5.62
C LEU A 456 -36.60 8.75 6.30
N TYR A 457 -36.39 7.73 5.47
CA TYR A 457 -35.88 6.42 5.84
C TYR A 457 -34.48 6.26 5.26
N PHE A 458 -33.51 6.08 6.15
CA PHE A 458 -32.14 5.72 5.81
C PHE A 458 -32.02 4.21 5.92
N CYS A 459 -31.51 3.56 4.87
CA CYS A 459 -31.52 2.11 4.72
C CYS A 459 -30.18 1.64 4.15
N CYS A 460 -29.55 0.68 4.81
CA CYS A 460 -28.22 0.17 4.53
C CYS A 460 -28.29 -1.36 4.39
N ALA A 461 -27.54 -1.92 3.44
CA ALA A 461 -27.46 -3.36 3.24
C ALA A 461 -26.05 -3.87 3.52
N VAL A 462 -25.94 -4.82 4.43
CA VAL A 462 -24.70 -5.39 4.97
C VAL A 462 -24.72 -6.92 4.88
N GLU A 463 -23.55 -7.55 5.00
CA GLU A 463 -23.41 -8.99 4.89
C GLU A 463 -23.74 -9.71 6.21
N GLU A 464 -23.88 -11.03 6.18
CA GLU A 464 -24.36 -11.79 7.35
C GLU A 464 -23.38 -11.73 8.53
N GLN A 465 -22.08 -11.68 8.25
CA GLN A 465 -21.02 -11.54 9.24
C GLN A 465 -20.90 -10.15 9.89
N ASP A 466 -21.58 -9.13 9.34
CA ASP A 466 -21.41 -7.74 9.77
C ASP A 466 -22.28 -7.37 10.98
N ASN A 467 -21.79 -6.43 11.79
CA ASN A 467 -22.47 -5.98 13.00
C ASN A 467 -23.50 -4.87 12.69
N GLU A 468 -24.77 -5.18 12.92
CA GLU A 468 -25.91 -4.33 12.56
C GLU A 468 -26.00 -3.07 13.43
N LEU A 469 -25.48 -3.10 14.67
CA LEU A 469 -25.43 -1.95 15.57
C LEU A 469 -24.42 -0.91 15.08
N ILE A 470 -23.26 -1.36 14.56
CA ILE A 470 -22.27 -0.45 13.97
C ILE A 470 -22.86 0.24 12.74
N THR A 471 -23.55 -0.50 11.87
CA THR A 471 -24.27 0.08 10.71
C THR A 471 -25.33 1.11 11.14
N LEU A 472 -26.03 0.88 12.27
CA LEU A 472 -27.02 1.82 12.79
C LEU A 472 -26.38 3.13 13.25
N GLU A 473 -25.18 3.06 13.85
CA GLU A 473 -24.37 4.23 14.22
C GLU A 473 -23.78 4.94 13.00
N VAL A 474 -23.43 4.22 11.92
CA VAL A 474 -23.05 4.83 10.63
C VAL A 474 -24.20 5.66 10.06
N ILE A 475 -25.42 5.11 10.05
CA ILE A 475 -26.62 5.84 9.64
C ILE A 475 -26.80 7.09 10.51
N HIS A 476 -26.64 6.97 11.84
CA HIS A 476 -26.78 8.10 12.74
C HIS A 476 -25.74 9.19 12.47
N ARG A 477 -24.46 8.82 12.35
CA ARG A 477 -23.35 9.74 12.06
C ARG A 477 -23.51 10.46 10.72
N PHE A 478 -24.03 9.81 9.68
CA PHE A 478 -24.33 10.48 8.41
C PHE A 478 -25.43 11.54 8.58
N VAL A 479 -26.48 11.25 9.34
CA VAL A 479 -27.53 12.24 9.66
C VAL A 479 -26.96 13.43 10.45
N GLU A 480 -26.09 13.17 11.44
CA GLU A 480 -25.42 14.24 12.20
C GLU A 480 -24.50 15.12 11.33
N LEU A 481 -23.85 14.56 10.30
CA LEU A 481 -23.01 15.31 9.36
C LEU A 481 -23.86 16.20 8.44
N LEU A 482 -24.94 15.65 7.88
CA LEU A 482 -25.91 16.42 7.09
C LEU A 482 -26.52 17.57 7.91
N ASP A 483 -26.98 17.27 9.13
CA ASP A 483 -27.63 18.25 10.01
C ASP A 483 -26.71 19.40 10.39
N LYS A 484 -25.43 19.09 10.66
CA LYS A 484 -24.42 20.10 10.98
C LYS A 484 -23.96 20.91 9.76
N TYR A 485 -23.98 20.34 8.56
CA TYR A 485 -23.65 21.07 7.32
C TYR A 485 -24.79 22.01 6.90
N PHE A 486 -26.05 21.54 6.90
CA PHE A 486 -27.21 22.34 6.47
C PHE A 486 -27.80 23.24 7.57
N GLY A 487 -27.41 23.05 8.84
CA GLY A 487 -27.88 23.88 9.96
C GLY A 487 -29.33 23.64 10.35
N SER A 488 -29.72 22.37 10.54
CA SER A 488 -31.09 21.81 10.63
C SER A 488 -31.57 21.23 9.29
N VAL A 489 -31.15 20.01 8.95
CA VAL A 489 -31.43 19.41 7.63
C VAL A 489 -32.89 18.96 7.47
N CYS A 490 -33.53 19.39 6.38
CA CYS A 490 -34.84 18.92 5.95
C CYS A 490 -34.80 18.12 4.63
N GLU A 491 -35.91 17.47 4.27
CA GLU A 491 -35.99 16.68 3.04
C GLU A 491 -35.81 17.53 1.76
N LEU A 492 -36.17 18.81 1.79
CA LEU A 492 -35.98 19.71 0.64
C LEU A 492 -34.50 20.05 0.42
N ASP A 493 -33.71 20.23 1.47
CA ASP A 493 -32.29 20.61 1.33
C ASP A 493 -31.49 19.52 0.63
N ILE A 494 -31.79 18.25 0.93
CA ILE A 494 -31.19 17.07 0.28
C ILE A 494 -31.66 16.94 -1.19
N ILE A 495 -32.86 17.42 -1.52
CA ILE A 495 -33.37 17.41 -2.91
C ILE A 495 -32.72 18.51 -3.74
N PHE A 496 -32.66 19.74 -3.23
CA PHE A 496 -32.09 20.87 -3.95
C PHE A 496 -30.56 20.80 -4.01
N ASN A 497 -29.91 20.27 -2.97
CA ASN A 497 -28.45 20.15 -2.86
C ASN A 497 -27.99 18.68 -2.89
N PHE A 498 -28.60 17.86 -3.75
CA PHE A 498 -28.30 16.42 -3.81
C PHE A 498 -26.82 16.13 -4.06
N GLU A 499 -26.14 16.94 -4.87
CA GLU A 499 -24.69 16.82 -5.15
C GLU A 499 -23.85 16.98 -3.88
N LYS A 500 -24.15 17.99 -3.04
CA LYS A 500 -23.49 18.16 -1.74
C LYS A 500 -23.81 17.01 -0.78
N ALA A 501 -25.04 16.47 -0.80
CA ALA A 501 -25.39 15.29 -0.01
C ALA A 501 -24.61 14.02 -0.44
N TYR A 502 -24.37 13.83 -1.74
CA TYR A 502 -23.47 12.77 -2.24
C TYR A 502 -22.00 13.05 -1.90
N PHE A 503 -21.56 14.31 -1.93
CA PHE A 503 -20.19 14.68 -1.57
C PHE A 503 -19.89 14.42 -0.08
N ILE A 504 -20.78 14.85 0.82
CA ILE A 504 -20.71 14.56 2.26
C ILE A 504 -20.71 13.04 2.50
N LEU A 505 -21.52 12.30 1.74
CA LEU A 505 -21.55 10.84 1.80
C LEU A 505 -20.22 10.23 1.34
N ASP A 506 -19.59 10.76 0.28
CA ASP A 506 -18.36 10.23 -0.32
C ASP A 506 -17.08 10.62 0.44
N GLU A 507 -17.11 11.62 1.31
CA GLU A 507 -16.03 11.90 2.28
C GLU A 507 -16.25 11.22 3.64
N PHE A 508 -17.48 10.81 3.97
CA PHE A 508 -17.77 10.01 5.17
C PHE A 508 -17.65 8.50 4.91
N LEU A 509 -18.10 8.02 3.75
CA LEU A 509 -18.14 6.62 3.34
C LEU A 509 -17.47 6.41 1.98
N MET A 510 -16.49 5.49 1.91
CA MET A 510 -15.87 5.04 0.67
C MET A 510 -16.01 3.53 0.53
N GLY A 511 -16.31 3.05 -0.67
CA GLY A 511 -16.30 1.60 -0.99
C GLY A 511 -17.35 0.75 -0.25
N GLY A 512 -18.04 1.28 0.75
CA GLY A 512 -18.91 0.57 1.69
C GLY A 512 -18.53 0.77 3.17
N GLU A 513 -17.51 1.58 3.46
CA GLU A 513 -16.82 1.65 4.76
C GLU A 513 -16.58 3.10 5.21
N ILE A 514 -16.34 3.31 6.51
CA ILE A 514 -16.16 4.63 7.14
C ILE A 514 -14.77 5.19 6.80
N GLN A 515 -14.71 6.30 6.06
CA GLN A 515 -13.45 6.98 5.70
C GLN A 515 -12.80 7.70 6.89
N ASP A 516 -13.62 8.35 7.73
CA ASP A 516 -13.21 9.13 8.90
C ASP A 516 -14.37 9.20 9.92
N THR A 517 -14.07 9.00 11.20
CA THR A 517 -15.06 9.05 12.31
C THR A 517 -15.21 10.45 12.92
N SER A 518 -14.25 11.35 12.65
CA SER A 518 -14.16 12.69 13.23
C SER A 518 -15.02 13.69 12.46
N LYS A 519 -16.12 14.11 13.09
CA LYS A 519 -17.02 15.16 12.57
C LYS A 519 -16.29 16.45 12.16
N LYS A 520 -15.20 16.81 12.86
CA LYS A 520 -14.40 18.02 12.56
C LYS A 520 -13.53 17.86 11.31
N SER A 521 -13.00 16.66 11.09
CA SER A 521 -12.14 16.35 9.95
C SER A 521 -12.93 16.33 8.65
N VAL A 522 -14.06 15.60 8.64
CA VAL A 522 -14.98 15.52 7.50
C VAL A 522 -15.49 16.91 7.11
N LEU A 523 -15.98 17.71 8.07
CA LEU A 523 -16.47 19.06 7.77
C LEU A 523 -15.38 20.00 7.25
N LYS A 524 -14.15 19.94 7.80
CA LYS A 524 -13.03 20.74 7.27
C LYS A 524 -12.66 20.34 5.84
N ALA A 525 -12.74 19.05 5.49
CA ALA A 525 -12.53 18.58 4.12
C ALA A 525 -13.63 19.07 3.16
N ILE A 526 -14.87 19.18 3.65
CA ILE A 526 -16.00 19.75 2.90
C ILE A 526 -15.82 21.25 2.70
N GLU A 527 -15.58 22.02 3.77
CA GLU A 527 -15.30 23.48 3.70
C GLU A 527 -14.15 23.79 2.73
N GLN A 528 -13.09 22.98 2.72
CA GLN A 528 -11.98 23.13 1.78
C GLN A 528 -12.35 22.78 0.33
N ALA A 529 -13.29 21.86 0.11
CA ALA A 529 -13.78 21.53 -1.24
C ALA A 529 -14.77 22.59 -1.76
N ASP A 530 -15.58 23.17 -0.88
CA ASP A 530 -16.51 24.25 -1.23
C ASP A 530 -15.74 25.52 -1.64
N LEU A 531 -14.71 25.92 -0.88
CA LEU A 531 -13.80 27.02 -1.24
C LEU A 531 -13.14 26.82 -2.61
N LEU A 532 -12.73 25.58 -2.93
CA LEU A 532 -12.15 25.25 -4.24
C LEU A 532 -13.19 25.27 -5.38
N GLN A 533 -14.47 25.03 -5.07
CA GLN A 533 -15.55 25.09 -6.06
C GLN A 533 -15.99 26.54 -6.33
N GLU A 534 -15.98 27.41 -5.30
CA GLU A 534 -16.20 28.86 -5.46
C GLU A 534 -15.07 29.53 -6.27
N GLU A 535 -13.82 29.08 -6.12
CA GLU A 535 -12.69 29.51 -6.98
C GLU A 535 -12.84 29.05 -8.45
N ASP A 536 -13.54 27.95 -8.73
CA ASP A 536 -13.78 27.44 -10.09
C ASP A 536 -15.02 28.06 -10.77
N GLU A 537 -15.96 28.67 -10.04
CA GLU A 537 -17.11 29.40 -10.60
C GLU A 537 -16.83 30.88 -10.93
N SER A 538 -15.65 31.40 -10.55
CA SER A 538 -15.22 32.77 -10.86
C SER A 538 -14.79 33.11 -12.31
N PRO A 539 -14.92 32.28 -13.38
CA PRO A 539 -14.68 32.74 -14.75
C PRO A 539 -15.74 33.72 -15.29
N ARG A 540 -16.94 33.79 -14.69
CA ARG A 540 -18.04 34.62 -15.21
C ARG A 540 -17.90 36.12 -14.94
N SER A 541 -17.38 36.52 -13.77
CA SER A 541 -17.23 37.94 -13.45
C SER A 541 -16.23 38.65 -14.37
N VAL A 542 -15.15 37.97 -14.77
CA VAL A 542 -14.09 38.56 -15.62
C VAL A 542 -14.63 38.93 -17.02
N LEU A 543 -15.57 38.16 -17.57
CA LEU A 543 -16.16 38.45 -18.88
C LEU A 543 -17.17 39.62 -18.83
N GLU A 544 -17.88 39.77 -17.71
CA GLU A 544 -18.76 40.92 -17.47
C GLU A 544 -17.95 42.20 -17.16
N GLU A 545 -16.87 42.11 -16.36
CA GLU A 545 -15.95 43.23 -16.10
C GLU A 545 -15.18 43.69 -17.35
N MET A 546 -14.95 42.80 -18.32
CA MET A 546 -14.36 43.15 -19.61
C MET A 546 -15.36 43.68 -20.65
N GLY A 547 -16.66 43.71 -20.34
CA GLY A 547 -17.68 44.35 -21.18
C GLY A 547 -17.92 43.69 -22.55
N LEU A 548 -17.79 42.36 -22.64
CA LEU A 548 -17.92 41.60 -23.90
C LEU A 548 -19.10 40.60 -23.88
N ALA A 549 -20.24 41.02 -23.32
CA ALA A 549 -21.51 40.29 -23.32
C ALA A 549 -22.58 41.02 -24.14
#